data_AF-A0ABD2N7L7-F1
#
_entry.id   AF-A0ABD2N7L7-F1
#
_cell.length_a   1.000
_cell.length_b   1.000
_cell.length_c   1.000
_cell.angle_alpha   90.00
_cell.angle_beta   90.00
_cell.angle_gamma   90.00
#
_symmetry.space_group_name_H-M   'P 1'
#
loop_
_entity.id
_entity.type
_entity.pdbx_description
1 polymer ?
#
loop_
_entity_poly.entity_id
_entity_poly.type
_entity_poly.pdbx_seq_one_letter_code
_entity_poly.pdbx_strand_id
1 'polypeptide(L)'
;EPMHGLTITVVRRLAYPIAEKNRLKHNFNRTMKMAVKAWYYAFMKRHEDKRSLRPPEATSLNRAKGFNRESIQKFFDIYEQMVDTDKLNDNKIFNVDESRF
;
A
#
# COMPACT_ATOMS: atom_id res chain seq x y z
N GLU A 1 -6.87 7.61 -9.55
CA GLU A 1 -7.03 6.37 -8.73
C GLU A 1 -6.50 6.62 -7.32
N PRO A 2 -6.99 5.92 -6.28
CA PRO A 2 -6.49 6.12 -4.92
C PRO A 2 -5.01 5.73 -4.86
N MET A 3 -4.15 6.70 -4.59
CA MET A 3 -2.72 6.52 -4.44
C MET A 3 -2.43 5.85 -3.09
N HIS A 4 -2.45 4.51 -3.11
CA HIS A 4 -1.99 3.55 -2.09
C HIS A 4 -2.99 3.17 -0.98
N GLY A 5 -3.06 1.85 -0.73
CA GLY A 5 -3.85 1.19 0.31
C GLY A 5 -5.32 0.92 -0.05
N LEU A 6 -5.78 -0.32 0.13
CA LEU A 6 -7.21 -0.62 0.07
C LEU A 6 -7.85 -0.23 1.40
N THR A 7 -8.73 0.77 1.38
CA THR A 7 -9.50 1.14 2.57
C THR A 7 -10.53 0.07 2.91
N ILE A 8 -10.97 0.02 4.17
CA ILE A 8 -12.06 -0.87 4.62
C ILE A 8 -13.30 -0.77 3.71
N THR A 9 -13.65 0.43 3.26
CA THR A 9 -14.81 0.65 2.39
C THR A 9 -14.61 0.02 1.02
N VAL A 10 -13.41 0.15 0.44
CA VAL A 10 -13.09 -0.46 -0.86
C VAL A 10 -13.12 -1.98 -0.76
N VAL A 11 -12.49 -2.57 0.26
CA VAL A 11 -12.50 -4.03 0.46
C VAL A 11 -13.93 -4.56 0.58
N ARG A 12 -14.79 -3.86 1.34
CA ARG A 12 -16.20 -4.23 1.52
C ARG A 12 -17.01 -4.11 0.24
N ARG A 13 -16.74 -3.11 -0.61
CA ARG A 13 -17.38 -2.96 -1.93
C ARG A 13 -16.91 -4.04 -2.91
N LEU A 14 -15.63 -4.42 -2.89
CA LEU A 14 -15.08 -5.48 -3.75
C LEU A 14 -15.63 -6.87 -3.41
N ALA A 15 -15.90 -7.13 -2.13
CA ALA A 15 -16.44 -8.41 -1.69
C ALA A 15 -17.83 -8.73 -2.26
N TYR A 16 -18.67 -7.71 -2.48
CA TYR A 16 -20.04 -7.87 -2.95
C TYR A 16 -20.14 -8.51 -4.35
N PRO A 17 -19.55 -7.94 -5.42
CA PRO A 17 -19.63 -8.53 -6.76
C PRO A 17 -18.96 -9.90 -6.83
N ILE A 18 -17.91 -10.15 -6.03
CA ILE A 18 -17.27 -11.48 -5.95
C ILE A 18 -18.26 -12.51 -5.40
N ALA A 19 -19.00 -12.16 -4.35
CA ALA A 19 -19.95 -13.08 -3.74
C ALA A 19 -21.16 -13.34 -4.66
N GLU A 20 -21.68 -12.30 -5.33
CA GLU A 20 -22.76 -12.44 -6.33
C GLU A 20 -22.32 -13.27 -7.54
N LYS A 21 -21.13 -13.00 -8.11
CA LYS A 21 -20.59 -13.74 -9.27
C LYS A 21 -20.40 -15.22 -8.96
N ASN A 22 -19.94 -15.54 -7.76
CA ASN A 22 -19.75 -16.92 -7.29
C ASN A 22 -21.01 -17.54 -6.69
N ARG A 23 -22.17 -16.85 -6.74
CA ARG A 23 -23.46 -17.29 -6.18
C ARG A 23 -23.36 -17.74 -4.72
N LEU A 24 -22.50 -17.08 -3.94
CA LEU A 24 -22.31 -17.38 -2.53
C LEU A 24 -23.46 -16.80 -1.72
N LYS A 25 -23.99 -17.58 -0.76
CA LYS A 25 -24.96 -17.05 0.20
C LYS A 25 -24.27 -16.02 1.09
N HIS A 26 -24.78 -14.78 1.10
CA HIS A 26 -24.26 -13.71 1.94
C HIS A 26 -25.36 -12.79 2.46
N ASN A 27 -25.09 -12.14 3.60
CA ASN A 27 -25.96 -11.14 4.23
C ASN A 27 -25.52 -9.69 3.92
N PHE A 28 -24.82 -9.48 2.80
CA PHE A 28 -24.35 -8.16 2.40
C PHE A 28 -25.49 -7.21 2.04
N ASN A 29 -25.24 -5.91 2.18
CA ASN A 29 -26.23 -4.90 1.87
C ASN A 29 -26.39 -4.78 0.35
N ARG A 30 -27.57 -5.12 -0.16
CA ARG A 30 -27.90 -5.10 -1.60
C ARG A 30 -28.09 -3.68 -2.14
N THR A 31 -28.63 -2.77 -1.33
CA THR A 31 -28.81 -1.36 -1.70
C THR A 31 -27.47 -0.65 -1.87
N MET A 32 -26.58 -0.82 -0.88
CA MET A 32 -25.23 -0.23 -0.90
C MET A 32 -24.21 -1.06 -1.70
N LYS A 33 -24.60 -2.26 -2.16
CA LYS A 33 -23.73 -3.24 -2.84
C LYS A 33 -22.39 -3.44 -2.14
N MET A 34 -22.43 -3.72 -0.83
CA MET A 34 -21.22 -3.87 -0.02
C MET A 34 -21.40 -4.84 1.14
N ALA A 35 -20.31 -5.48 1.55
CA ALA A 35 -20.27 -6.31 2.74
C ALA A 35 -20.47 -5.50 4.02
N VAL A 36 -21.00 -6.13 5.06
CA VAL A 36 -21.14 -5.52 6.40
C VAL A 36 -19.78 -5.37 7.11
N LYS A 37 -19.66 -4.43 8.05
CA LYS A 37 -18.40 -4.24 8.81
C LYS A 37 -17.99 -5.49 9.58
N ALA A 38 -18.95 -6.21 10.18
CA ALA A 38 -18.69 -7.46 10.89
C ALA A 38 -18.01 -8.51 9.99
N TRP A 39 -18.44 -8.63 8.73
CA TRP A 39 -17.80 -9.50 7.75
C TRP A 39 -16.35 -9.07 7.48
N TYR A 40 -16.09 -7.76 7.37
CA TYR A 40 -14.73 -7.25 7.17
C TYR A 40 -13.82 -7.63 8.35
N TYR A 41 -14.22 -7.42 9.59
CA TYR A 41 -13.38 -7.77 10.74
C TYR A 41 -13.18 -9.28 10.89
N ALA A 42 -14.20 -10.09 10.59
CA ALA A 42 -14.05 -11.55 10.56
C ALA A 42 -13.13 -12.01 9.43
N PHE A 43 -13.24 -11.41 8.24
CA PHE A 43 -12.32 -11.62 7.13
C PHE A 43 -10.90 -11.23 7.55
N MET A 44 -10.73 -10.02 8.10
CA MET A 44 -9.72 -9.48 9.04
C MET A 44 -8.93 -10.52 9.84
N LYS A 45 -9.65 -11.22 10.68
CA LYS A 45 -9.10 -12.17 11.62
C LYS A 45 -8.63 -13.46 10.96
N ARG A 46 -9.34 -13.94 9.93
CA ARG A 46 -9.03 -15.22 9.27
C ARG A 46 -7.77 -15.23 8.40
N HIS A 47 -7.28 -14.05 7.99
CA HIS A 47 -6.09 -13.92 7.14
C HIS A 47 -5.14 -12.86 7.72
N GLU A 48 -4.97 -12.88 9.04
CA GLU A 48 -4.01 -12.01 9.73
C GLU A 48 -2.56 -12.32 9.32
N ASP A 49 -2.27 -13.59 9.05
CA ASP A 49 -0.98 -14.11 8.59
C ASP A 49 -0.58 -13.59 7.20
N LYS A 50 -1.56 -13.28 6.34
CA LYS A 50 -1.35 -12.90 4.93
C LYS A 50 -1.54 -11.42 4.64
N ARG A 51 -1.79 -10.59 5.66
CA ARG A 51 -2.12 -9.16 5.43
C ARG A 51 -1.35 -8.23 6.34
N SER A 52 -0.91 -7.14 5.72
CA SER A 52 -0.33 -6.00 6.42
C SER A 52 -1.41 -4.93 6.59
N LEU A 53 -1.84 -4.68 7.83
CA LEU A 53 -2.67 -3.52 8.16
C LEU A 53 -1.74 -2.40 8.63
N ARG A 54 -1.59 -1.35 7.83
CA ARG A 54 -0.73 -0.22 8.16
C ARG A 54 -1.53 1.09 8.18
N PRO A 55 -1.22 2.01 9.10
CA PRO A 55 -1.64 3.39 8.97
C PRO A 55 -1.13 3.93 7.63
N PRO A 56 -1.95 4.66 6.86
CA PRO A 56 -1.44 5.34 5.68
C PRO A 56 -0.42 6.37 6.13
N GLU A 57 0.78 6.31 5.56
CA GLU A 57 1.78 7.34 5.77
C GLU A 57 1.37 8.59 4.98
N ALA A 58 1.43 9.75 5.64
CA ALA A 58 1.06 11.02 5.04
C ALA A 58 2.00 11.33 3.86
N THR A 59 1.63 10.92 2.66
CA THR A 59 2.43 11.06 1.44
C THR A 59 1.78 12.14 0.59
N SER A 60 2.53 13.20 0.25
CA SER A 60 2.01 14.22 -0.64
C SER A 60 1.73 13.63 -2.03
N LEU A 61 0.77 14.20 -2.76
CA LEU A 61 0.46 13.77 -4.13
C LEU A 61 1.70 13.82 -5.05
N ASN A 62 2.59 14.79 -4.84
CA ASN A 62 3.83 14.91 -5.60
C ASN A 62 4.79 13.76 -5.27
N ARG A 63 4.93 13.37 -3.99
CA ARG A 63 5.73 12.19 -3.61
C ARG A 63 5.14 10.91 -4.22
N ALA A 64 3.82 10.73 -4.16
CA ALA A 64 3.17 9.56 -4.74
C ALA A 64 3.35 9.48 -6.27
N LYS A 65 3.33 10.61 -6.98
CA LYS A 65 3.63 10.68 -8.43
C LYS A 65 5.11 10.42 -8.74
N GLY A 66 6.02 10.85 -7.86
CA GLY A 66 7.45 10.61 -7.98
C GLY A 66 7.85 9.15 -7.77
N PHE A 67 7.04 8.36 -7.08
CA PHE A 67 7.20 6.91 -6.93
C PHE A 67 6.74 6.16 -8.18
N ASN A 68 7.39 6.41 -9.32
CA ASN A 68 7.18 5.67 -10.57
C ASN A 68 8.49 5.01 -11.04
N ARG A 69 8.37 4.04 -11.95
CA ARG A 69 9.51 3.23 -12.40
C ARG A 69 10.65 4.06 -12.97
N GLU A 70 10.35 5.08 -13.78
CA GLU A 70 11.38 5.91 -14.41
C GLU A 70 12.12 6.77 -13.39
N SER A 71 11.40 7.39 -12.46
CA SER A 71 11.99 8.20 -11.40
C SER A 71 12.84 7.35 -10.45
N ILE A 72 12.38 6.15 -10.10
CA ILE A 72 13.12 5.20 -9.25
C ILE A 72 14.37 4.69 -9.98
N GLN A 73 14.25 4.33 -11.26
CA GLN A 73 15.39 3.85 -12.04
C GLN A 73 16.48 4.92 -12.12
N LYS A 74 16.12 6.16 -12.50
CA LYS A 74 17.08 7.28 -12.55
C LYS A 74 17.77 7.53 -11.22
N PHE A 75 17.05 7.41 -10.10
CA PHE A 75 17.64 7.54 -8.77
C PHE A 75 18.72 6.47 -8.52
N PHE A 76 18.41 5.20 -8.81
CA PHE A 76 19.36 4.11 -8.60
C PHE A 76 20.53 4.15 -9.59
N ASP A 77 20.32 4.55 -10.84
CA ASP A 77 21.39 4.73 -11.82
C ASP A 77 22.45 5.74 -11.32
N ILE A 78 21.99 6.88 -10.77
CA ILE A 78 22.87 7.90 -10.19
C ILE A 78 23.55 7.38 -8.93
N TYR A 79 22.80 6.70 -8.06
CA TYR A 79 23.32 6.14 -6.82
C TYR A 79 24.43 5.12 -7.07
N GLU A 80 24.20 4.15 -7.96
CA GLU A 80 25.19 3.13 -8.32
C GLU A 80 26.44 3.77 -8.93
N GLN A 81 26.27 4.74 -9.84
CA GLN A 81 27.40 5.47 -10.42
C GLN A 81 28.26 6.15 -9.35
N MET A 82 27.65 6.83 -8.37
CA MET A 82 28.38 7.49 -7.28
C MET A 82 29.09 6.48 -6.38
N VAL A 83 28.41 5.40 -6.00
CA VAL A 83 28.99 4.34 -5.16
C VAL A 83 30.23 3.74 -5.82
N ASP A 84 30.16 3.44 -7.12
CA ASP A 84 31.28 2.86 -7.88
C ASP A 84 32.42 3.84 -8.07
N THR A 85 32.10 5.11 -8.38
CA THR A 85 33.11 6.15 -8.67
C THR A 85 33.90 6.52 -7.42
N ASP A 86 33.20 6.76 -6.31
CA ASP A 86 33.79 7.23 -5.05
C ASP A 86 34.21 6.09 -4.11
N LYS A 87 33.99 4.83 -4.55
CA LYS A 87 34.24 3.61 -3.76
C LYS A 87 33.63 3.73 -2.37
N LEU A 88 32.37 4.16 -2.33
CA LEU A 88 31.61 4.31 -1.10
C LEU A 88 31.31 2.91 -0.58
N ASN A 89 31.84 2.62 0.59
CA ASN A 89 31.58 1.42 1.35
C ASN A 89 30.64 1.75 2.52
N ASP A 90 29.95 0.75 3.06
CA ASP A 90 28.87 0.91 4.06
C ASP A 90 29.24 1.83 5.23
N ASN A 91 30.52 1.85 5.62
CA ASN A 91 31.05 2.67 6.71
C ASN A 91 31.17 4.17 6.39
N LYS A 92 30.88 4.58 5.15
CA LYS A 92 30.99 5.97 4.66
C LYS A 92 29.63 6.58 4.30
N ILE A 93 28.55 5.82 4.38
CA ILE A 93 27.20 6.28 4.08
C ILE A 93 26.49 6.56 5.41
N PHE A 94 26.27 7.83 5.69
CA PHE A 94 25.58 8.27 6.90
C PHE A 94 24.19 8.76 6.54
N ASN A 95 23.16 8.28 7.24
CA ASN A 95 21.83 8.85 7.15
C ASN A 95 21.83 10.17 7.93
N VAL A 96 21.77 11.30 7.23
CA VAL A 96 21.73 12.66 7.82
C VAL A 96 20.33 13.26 7.64
N ASP A 97 19.29 12.44 7.85
CA ASP A 97 17.92 12.95 7.83
C ASP A 97 17.59 13.62 9.17
N GLU A 98 17.02 14.83 9.10
CA GLU A 98 16.64 15.59 10.28
C GLU A 98 15.43 14.92 10.95
N SER A 99 15.67 14.27 12.09
CA SER A 99 14.58 13.95 13.03
C SER A 99 14.15 15.25 13.70
N ARG A 100 13.22 15.97 13.07
CA ARG A 100 12.59 17.14 13.70
C ARG A 100 11.72 16.65 14.85
N PHE A 101 12.05 17.08 16.07
CA PHE A 101 11.22 16.93 17.26
C PHE A 101 9.98 17.82 17.20
#